data_AF-A0A9D1SDX4-F1
#
_entry.id   AF-A0A9D1SDX4-F1
#
_cell.length_a   1.000
_cell.length_b   1.000
_cell.length_c   1.000
_cell.angle_alpha   90.00
_cell.angle_beta   90.00
_cell.angle_gamma   90.00
#
_symmetry.space_group_name_H-M   'P 1'
#
loop_
_entity.id
_entity.type
_entity.pdbx_description
1 polymer ?
#
loop_
_entity_poly.entity_id
_entity_poly.type
_entity_poly.pdbx_seq_one_letter_code
_entity_poly.pdbx_strand_id
1 'polypeptide(L)'
;IMNDKVLVITIENSADKGPIIENGKLKTRKEDKDNHGVGMLSVKQALNNYNGKLKWEYDEDKRIFVVTILIGLYKNRLKDANVAV
;
A
#
# COMPACT_ATOMS: atom_id res chain seq x y z
N ILE A 1 -7.15 25.58 9.86
CA ILE A 1 -6.61 24.20 9.99
C ILE A 1 -7.32 23.37 8.93
N MET A 2 -6.62 22.91 7.89
CA MET A 2 -7.22 22.04 6.87
C MET A 2 -7.53 20.69 7.51
N ASN A 3 -8.76 20.22 7.32
CA ASN A 3 -9.21 18.92 7.83
C ASN A 3 -8.76 17.87 6.80
N ASP A 4 -7.51 17.42 6.92
CA ASP A 4 -6.92 16.45 6.01
C ASP A 4 -7.62 15.10 6.22
N LYS A 5 -8.59 14.81 5.35
CA LYS A 5 -9.26 13.50 5.34
C LYS A 5 -8.29 12.48 4.77
N VAL A 6 -8.08 11.40 5.50
CA VAL A 6 -7.19 10.31 5.11
C VAL A 6 -7.96 9.00 5.13
N LEU A 7 -7.77 8.18 4.10
CA LEU A 7 -8.20 6.78 4.10
C LEU A 7 -7.05 5.92 4.62
N VAL A 8 -7.32 5.14 5.66
CA VAL A 8 -6.40 4.14 6.19
C VAL A 8 -6.95 2.77 5.84
N ILE A 9 -6.13 1.93 5.19
CA ILE A 9 -6.47 0.55 4.87
C ILE A 9 -5.43 -0.34 5.54
N THR A 10 -5.87 -1.17 6.47
CA THR A 10 -5.02 -2.16 7.13
C THR A 10 -5.46 -3.56 6.72
N ILE A 11 -4.49 -4.36 6.26
CA ILE A 11 -4.70 -5.73 5.85
C ILE A 11 -3.77 -6.59 6.68
N GLU A 12 -4.34 -7.60 7.31
CA GLU A 12 -3.60 -8.60 8.08
C GLU A 12 -3.80 -9.96 7.45
N ASN A 13 -2.71 -10.71 7.30
CA ASN A 13 -2.78 -12.11 6.91
C ASN A 13 -1.81 -12.93 7.76
N SER A 14 -2.19 -14.18 8.03
CA SER A 14 -1.26 -15.13 8.59
C SER A 14 -0.10 -15.37 7.63
N ALA A 15 1.10 -15.46 8.17
CA ALA A 15 2.32 -15.73 7.43
C ALA A 15 3.26 -16.53 8.33
N ASP A 16 3.49 -17.79 7.98
CA ASP A 16 4.27 -18.72 8.80
C ASP A 16 5.74 -18.32 9.02
N LYS A 17 6.25 -17.42 8.20
CA LYS A 17 7.62 -16.97 8.26
C LYS A 17 7.61 -15.48 7.88
N GLY A 18 8.42 -14.66 8.54
CA GLY A 18 8.54 -13.22 8.22
C GLY A 18 9.05 -12.97 6.81
N PRO A 19 8.83 -11.82 6.18
CA PRO A 19 9.21 -11.60 4.78
C PRO A 19 10.73 -11.69 4.55
N ILE A 20 11.15 -12.08 3.35
CA ILE A 20 12.55 -11.93 2.92
C ILE A 20 12.72 -10.52 2.36
N ILE A 21 13.76 -9.81 2.81
CA ILE A 21 14.08 -8.46 2.34
C ILE A 21 15.38 -8.53 1.55
N GLU A 22 15.36 -8.00 0.32
CA GLU A 22 16.55 -7.86 -0.52
C GLU A 22 16.59 -6.45 -1.08
N ASN A 23 17.72 -5.74 -0.90
CA ASN A 23 17.87 -4.33 -1.32
C ASN A 23 16.74 -3.42 -0.80
N GLY A 24 16.27 -3.65 0.43
CA GLY A 24 15.19 -2.88 1.06
C GLY A 24 13.79 -3.14 0.48
N LYS A 25 13.61 -4.18 -0.35
CA LYS A 25 12.32 -4.56 -0.94
C LYS A 25 11.89 -5.95 -0.47
N LEU A 26 10.58 -6.14 -0.32
CA LEU A 26 9.97 -7.44 -0.06
C LEU A 26 10.21 -8.37 -1.26
N LYS A 27 10.83 -9.52 -1.01
CA LYS A 27 11.10 -10.56 -2.00
C LYS A 27 10.11 -11.71 -1.83
N THR A 28 9.59 -12.22 -2.94
CA THR A 28 8.73 -13.41 -2.93
C THR A 28 9.50 -14.64 -2.44
N ARG A 29 8.81 -15.51 -1.70
CA ARG A 29 9.30 -16.85 -1.35
C ARG A 29 8.93 -17.93 -2.34
N LYS A 30 8.00 -17.64 -3.26
CA LYS A 30 7.56 -18.63 -4.24
C LYS A 30 8.70 -18.95 -5.19
N GLU A 31 8.84 -20.23 -5.53
CA GLU A 31 9.98 -20.75 -6.29
C GLU A 31 10.02 -20.20 -7.72
N ASP A 32 8.85 -19.95 -8.33
CA ASP A 32 8.73 -19.25 -9.61
C ASP A 32 8.93 -17.74 -9.41
N LYS A 33 10.18 -17.31 -9.45
CA LYS A 33 10.58 -15.91 -9.24
C LYS A 33 10.21 -15.00 -10.41
N ASP A 34 9.97 -15.54 -11.60
CA ASP A 34 9.69 -14.76 -12.81
C ASP A 34 8.24 -14.27 -12.85
N ASN A 35 7.32 -15.01 -12.22
CA ASN A 35 5.88 -14.68 -12.20
C ASN A 35 5.34 -14.21 -10.82
N HIS A 36 6.20 -14.06 -9.81
CA HIS A 36 5.77 -13.80 -8.43
C HIS A 36 6.46 -12.60 -7.78
N GLY A 37 5.83 -12.07 -6.73
CA GLY A 37 6.29 -10.85 -6.05
C GLY A 37 5.74 -9.55 -6.63
N VAL A 38 4.92 -9.62 -7.69
CA VAL A 38 4.32 -8.44 -8.33
C VAL A 38 3.24 -7.76 -7.48
N GLY A 39 2.58 -8.47 -6.55
CA GLY A 39 1.46 -7.92 -5.78
C GLY A 39 1.82 -6.63 -5.01
N MET A 40 2.92 -6.65 -4.25
CA MET A 40 3.38 -5.46 -3.53
C MET A 40 3.90 -4.36 -4.46
N LEU A 41 4.44 -4.73 -5.62
CA LEU A 41 4.81 -3.79 -6.66
C LEU A 41 3.57 -3.10 -7.25
N SER A 42 2.51 -3.85 -7.52
CA SER A 42 1.22 -3.33 -8.00
C SER A 42 0.60 -2.37 -6.98
N VAL A 43 0.61 -2.71 -5.69
CA VAL A 43 0.14 -1.81 -4.63
C VAL A 43 0.96 -0.52 -4.62
N LYS A 44 2.30 -0.60 -4.69
CA LYS A 44 3.16 0.59 -4.74
C LYS A 44 2.87 1.46 -5.97
N GLN A 45 2.69 0.85 -7.15
CA GLN A 45 2.34 1.58 -8.37
C GLN A 45 0.97 2.26 -8.25
N ALA A 46 -0.04 1.58 -7.70
CA ALA A 46 -1.35 2.17 -7.47
C ALA A 46 -1.28 3.40 -6.54
N LEU A 47 -0.46 3.35 -5.49
CA LEU A 47 -0.32 4.45 -4.53
C LEU A 47 0.37 5.69 -5.09
N ASN A 48 1.24 5.54 -6.10
CA ASN A 48 1.87 6.70 -6.76
C ASN A 48 0.83 7.66 -7.34
N ASN A 49 -0.30 7.16 -7.83
CA ASN A 49 -1.36 7.99 -8.42
C ASN A 49 -2.14 8.82 -7.38
N TYR A 50 -2.07 8.43 -6.10
CA TYR A 50 -2.83 9.06 -5.02
C TYR A 50 -1.94 9.73 -3.97
N ASN A 51 -0.63 9.87 -4.26
CA ASN A 51 0.39 10.31 -3.32
C ASN A 51 0.30 9.55 -1.97
N GLY A 52 -0.02 8.26 -2.05
CA GLY A 52 -0.25 7.40 -0.91
C GLY A 52 1.05 6.87 -0.31
N LYS A 53 0.99 6.45 0.96
CA LYS A 53 2.10 5.80 1.67
C LYS A 53 1.73 4.38 2.03
N LEU A 54 2.73 3.50 2.07
CA LEU A 54 2.60 2.12 2.50
C LEU A 54 3.65 1.82 3.56
N LYS A 55 3.22 1.15 4.63
CA LYS A 55 4.08 0.50 5.62
C LYS A 55 3.69 -0.97 5.69
N TRP A 56 4.66 -1.82 5.97
CA TRP A 56 4.41 -3.21 6.30
C TRP A 56 5.16 -3.57 7.58
N GLU A 57 4.63 -4.55 8.31
CA GLU A 57 5.18 -5.06 9.56
C GLU A 57 4.96 -6.58 9.60
N TYR A 58 5.78 -7.27 10.38
CA TYR A 58 5.59 -8.69 10.66
C TYR A 58 5.74 -8.91 12.16
N ASP A 59 4.69 -9.44 12.77
CA ASP A 59 4.67 -9.88 14.17
C ASP A 59 5.13 -11.34 14.21
N GLU A 60 6.35 -11.57 14.71
CA GLU A 60 6.94 -12.92 14.76
C GLU A 60 6.18 -13.85 15.71
N ASP A 61 5.75 -13.32 16.87
CA ASP A 61 5.07 -14.09 17.91
C ASP A 61 3.68 -14.54 17.43
N LYS A 62 2.95 -13.66 16.75
CA LYS A 62 1.62 -13.96 16.22
C LYS A 62 1.64 -14.58 14.82
N ARG A 63 2.80 -14.56 14.14
CA ARG A 63 2.94 -14.99 12.73
C ARG A 63 1.98 -14.25 11.80
N ILE A 64 1.85 -12.94 12.02
CA ILE A 64 0.96 -12.07 11.25
C ILE A 64 1.78 -11.07 10.45
N PHE A 65 1.51 -11.01 9.14
CA PHE A 65 1.99 -9.94 8.27
C PHE A 65 0.91 -8.87 8.16
N VAL A 66 1.31 -7.62 8.37
CA VAL A 66 0.43 -6.45 8.34
C VAL A 66 0.89 -5.49 7.26
N VAL A 67 -0.05 -5.01 6.46
CA VAL A 67 0.17 -3.89 5.54
C VAL A 67 -0.78 -2.77 5.92
N THR A 68 -0.23 -1.57 6.10
CA THR A 68 -1.00 -0.35 6.32
C THR A 68 -0.77 0.62 5.15
N ILE A 69 -1.85 1.07 4.55
CA ILE A 69 -1.88 2.02 3.45
C ILE A 69 -2.55 3.31 3.92
N LEU A 70 -1.94 4.44 3.58
CA LEU A 70 -2.44 5.78 3.84
C LEU A 70 -2.66 6.50 2.52
N ILE A 71 -3.88 6.99 2.26
CA ILE A 71 -4.21 7.76 1.07
C ILE A 71 -4.88 9.07 1.47
N GLY A 72 -4.36 10.20 0.97
CA GLY A 72 -5.00 11.51 1.14
C GLY A 72 -6.29 11.59 0.32
N LEU A 73 -7.40 11.90 0.96
CA LEU A 73 -8.68 12.11 0.29
C LEU A 73 -8.83 13.59 -0.07
N TYR A 74 -8.28 13.97 -1.22
CA TYR A 74 -8.55 15.28 -1.79
C TYR A 74 -9.99 15.30 -2.30
N LYS A 75 -10.78 16.31 -1.90
CA LYS A 75 -12.05 16.58 -2.61
C LYS A 75 -11.70 16.81 -4.07
N ASN A 76 -12.35 16.08 -4.99
CA ASN A 76 -12.24 16.33 -6.42
C ASN A 76 -12.38 17.84 -6.69
N ARG A 77 -11.34 18.47 -7.23
CA ARG A 77 -11.42 19.82 -7.83
C ARG A 77 -12.16 19.77 -9.19
N LEU A 78 -13.25 19.02 -9.24
CA LEU A 78 -14.13 18.90 -10.40
C LEU A 78 -15.55 19.29 -9.97
N LYS A 79 -15.70 20.53 -9.53
CA LYS A 79 -16.98 21.27 -9.52
C LYS A 79 -16.84 22.77 -9.83
N ASP A 80 -15.66 23.24 -10.30
CA ASP A 80 -15.45 24.65 -10.62
C ASP A 80 -15.11 24.90 -12.10
N ALA A 81 -15.11 23.86 -12.95
CA ALA A 81 -14.69 23.95 -14.35
C ALA A 81 -15.83 23.92 -15.38
N ASN A 82 -17.09 24.17 -14.97
CA ASN A 82 -18.22 24.35 -15.90
C ASN A 82 -19.26 25.34 -15.35
N VAL A 83 -18.83 26.58 -15.07
CA VAL A 83 -19.70 27.78 -15.09
C VAL A 83 -18.94 28.89 -15.81
N ALA A 84 -18.77 28.71 -17.12
CA ALA A 84 -18.44 29.67 -18.16
C ALA A 84 -18.35 28.80 -19.41
N VAL A 85 -19.33 28.76 -20.31
CA VAL A 85 -19.88 29.85 -21.13
C VAL A 85 -21.38 29.65 -21.33
#